data_AF-A0A2N5M8T7-F1
#
_entry.id   AF-A0A2N5M8T7-F1
#
_cell.length_a   1.000
_cell.length_b   1.000
_cell.length_c   1.000
_cell.angle_alpha   90.00
_cell.angle_beta   90.00
_cell.angle_gamma   90.00
#
_symmetry.space_group_name_H-M   'P 1'
#
loop_
_entity.id
_entity.type
_entity.pdbx_description
1 polymer ?
#
loop_
_entity_poly.entity_id
_entity_poly.type
_entity_poly.pdbx_seq_one_letter_code
_entity_poly.pdbx_strand_id
1 'polypeptide(L)'
;MKDSRKFAGGYKVFLSKAQEYMDSKDRVKGLLKEAAVKAADKKGSLNEAWDNLQLLFQMVQAWVKGDYKEIPKKSILTILAVLLYFVVPTDAIPDFVFALGFIDDAAVIGFAVKQLVSDLDDFKAWKNSQAPIELD
;
A
#
# COMPACT_ATOMS: atom_id res chain seq x y z
N MET A 1 -4.58 -17.91 14.20
CA MET A 1 -3.44 -18.66 13.61
C MET A 1 -3.77 -19.38 12.28
N LYS A 2 -5.03 -19.65 11.92
CA LYS A 2 -5.41 -20.20 10.60
C LYS A 2 -5.45 -19.12 9.50
N ASP A 3 -5.76 -17.87 9.83
CA ASP A 3 -5.94 -16.78 8.86
C ASP A 3 -4.63 -16.26 8.27
N SER A 4 -3.54 -16.25 9.06
CA SER A 4 -2.21 -15.80 8.60
C SER A 4 -1.63 -16.65 7.47
N ARG A 5 -1.98 -17.96 7.41
CA ARG A 5 -1.53 -18.87 6.33
C ARG A 5 -2.32 -18.67 5.03
N LYS A 6 -3.60 -18.34 5.12
CA LYS A 6 -4.43 -18.03 3.93
C LYS A 6 -4.00 -16.69 3.31
N PHE A 7 -3.74 -15.69 4.16
CA PHE A 7 -3.25 -14.38 3.74
C PHE A 7 -1.95 -14.51 2.93
N ALA A 8 -1.00 -15.35 3.37
CA ALA A 8 0.27 -15.56 2.68
C ALA A 8 0.13 -16.06 1.22
N GLY A 9 -0.87 -16.91 0.94
CA GLY A 9 -1.11 -17.44 -0.41
C GLY A 9 -1.67 -16.39 -1.38
N GLY A 10 -2.71 -15.65 -0.98
CA GLY A 10 -3.26 -14.56 -1.77
C GLY A 10 -2.28 -13.40 -1.94
N TYR A 11 -1.54 -13.07 -0.87
CA TYR A 11 -0.51 -12.04 -0.88
C TYR A 11 0.57 -12.29 -1.93
N LYS A 12 0.99 -13.55 -2.13
CA LYS A 12 1.98 -13.91 -3.17
C LYS A 12 1.49 -13.59 -4.59
N VAL A 13 0.20 -13.76 -4.87
CA VAL A 13 -0.39 -13.41 -6.18
C VAL A 13 -0.34 -11.90 -6.39
N PHE A 14 -0.71 -11.12 -5.37
CA PHE A 14 -0.63 -9.66 -5.44
C PHE A 14 0.81 -9.15 -5.54
N LEU A 15 1.80 -9.83 -4.94
CA LEU A 15 3.21 -9.50 -5.14
C LEU A 15 3.66 -9.72 -6.59
N SER A 16 3.21 -10.79 -7.25
CA SER A 16 3.50 -11.01 -8.67
C SER A 16 2.90 -9.91 -9.55
N LYS A 17 1.63 -9.57 -9.32
CA LYS A 17 0.96 -8.46 -10.03
C LYS A 17 1.64 -7.11 -9.73
N ALA A 18 2.04 -6.86 -8.48
CA ALA A 18 2.75 -5.65 -8.11
C ALA A 18 4.07 -5.50 -8.87
N GLN A 19 4.78 -6.60 -9.13
CA GLN A 19 6.01 -6.57 -9.93
C GLN A 19 5.74 -6.09 -11.36
N GLU A 20 4.67 -6.57 -12.01
CA GLU A 20 4.27 -6.10 -13.34
C GLU A 20 3.87 -4.61 -13.38
N TYR A 21 3.34 -4.08 -12.27
CA TYR A 21 3.00 -2.66 -12.16
C TYR A 21 4.26 -1.80 -12.04
N MET A 22 5.25 -2.23 -11.24
CA MET A 22 6.50 -1.47 -11.08
C MET A 22 7.28 -1.28 -12.38
N ASP A 23 7.07 -2.14 -13.38
CA ASP A 23 7.73 -2.02 -14.68
C ASP A 23 7.25 -0.78 -15.46
N SER A 24 6.15 -0.14 -15.04
CA SER A 24 5.65 1.11 -15.63
C SER A 24 5.15 2.10 -14.59
N LYS A 25 5.78 3.28 -14.53
CA LYS A 25 5.34 4.38 -13.65
C LYS A 25 3.89 4.78 -13.90
N ASP A 26 3.38 4.66 -15.12
CA ASP A 26 2.00 5.04 -15.45
C ASP A 26 0.99 4.02 -14.92
N ARG A 27 1.34 2.72 -14.93
CA ARG A 27 0.52 1.68 -14.26
C ARG A 27 0.46 1.93 -12.75
N VAL A 28 1.58 2.29 -12.14
CA VAL A 28 1.61 2.65 -10.70
C VAL A 28 0.73 3.87 -10.44
N LYS A 29 0.85 4.95 -11.22
CA LYS A 29 -0.01 6.13 -11.07
C LYS A 29 -1.50 5.81 -11.22
N GLY A 30 -1.86 4.96 -12.19
CA GLY A 30 -3.23 4.48 -12.36
C GLY A 30 -3.76 3.78 -11.11
N LEU A 31 -2.99 2.84 -10.57
CA LEU A 31 -3.31 2.15 -9.32
C LEU A 31 -3.48 3.12 -8.15
N LEU A 32 -2.57 4.09 -8.00
CA LEU A 32 -2.65 5.09 -6.94
C LEU A 32 -3.95 5.90 -7.04
N LYS A 33 -4.35 6.28 -8.26
CA LYS A 33 -5.58 7.03 -8.50
C LYS A 33 -6.81 6.21 -8.12
N GLU A 34 -6.90 4.96 -8.60
CA GLU A 34 -8.03 4.08 -8.29
C GLU A 34 -8.12 3.78 -6.79
N ALA A 35 -6.97 3.54 -6.14
CA ALA A 35 -6.89 3.29 -4.70
C ALA A 35 -7.31 4.52 -3.90
N ALA A 36 -6.90 5.72 -4.31
CA ALA A 36 -7.30 6.96 -3.64
C ALA A 36 -8.82 7.20 -3.72
N VAL A 37 -9.44 6.93 -4.87
CA VAL A 37 -10.90 7.04 -5.04
C VAL A 37 -11.61 6.09 -4.08
N LYS A 38 -11.26 4.79 -4.09
CA LYS A 38 -11.87 3.82 -3.17
C LYS A 38 -11.61 4.12 -1.70
N ALA A 39 -10.44 4.68 -1.37
CA ALA A 39 -10.08 5.03 -0.02
C ALA A 39 -10.97 6.16 0.49
N ALA A 40 -11.20 7.19 -0.33
CA ALA A 40 -12.09 8.28 0.01
C ALA A 40 -13.51 7.79 0.31
N ASP A 41 -14.04 6.86 -0.49
CA ASP A 41 -15.37 6.26 -0.28
C ASP A 41 -15.45 5.45 1.02
N LYS A 42 -14.33 4.85 1.43
CA LYS A 42 -14.23 3.99 2.63
C LYS A 42 -13.61 4.70 3.85
N LYS A 43 -13.43 6.02 3.82
CA LYS A 43 -12.72 6.76 4.88
C LYS A 43 -13.27 6.48 6.28
N GLY A 44 -14.60 6.36 6.42
CA GLY A 44 -15.26 6.09 7.71
C GLY A 44 -14.98 4.70 8.29
N SER A 45 -14.71 3.68 7.46
CA SER A 45 -14.32 2.34 7.94
C SER A 45 -12.82 2.24 8.19
N LEU A 46 -12.03 3.15 7.62
CA LEU A 46 -10.57 3.12 7.70
C LEU A 46 -9.99 3.82 8.93
N ASN A 47 -10.74 4.65 9.68
CA ASN A 47 -10.36 5.33 10.94
C ASN A 47 -8.83 5.36 11.21
N GLU A 48 -8.30 4.43 12.02
CA GLU A 48 -6.90 4.36 12.43
C GLU A 48 -5.91 3.93 11.31
N ALA A 49 -6.40 3.23 10.29
CA ALA A 49 -5.65 2.86 9.10
C ALA A 49 -5.57 3.99 8.06
N TRP A 50 -6.37 5.06 8.19
CA TRP A 50 -6.41 6.16 7.22
C TRP A 50 -5.06 6.87 7.08
N ASP A 51 -4.47 7.31 8.18
CA ASP A 51 -3.20 8.04 8.18
C ASP A 51 -2.06 7.17 7.65
N ASN A 52 -2.07 5.90 8.03
CA ASN A 52 -1.16 4.89 7.53
C ASN A 52 -1.30 4.71 6.00
N LEU A 53 -2.52 4.58 5.50
CA LEU A 53 -2.79 4.47 4.07
C LEU A 53 -2.31 5.72 3.32
N GLN A 54 -2.53 6.92 3.87
CA GLN A 54 -2.02 8.17 3.31
C GLN A 54 -0.49 8.19 3.26
N LEU A 55 0.18 7.66 4.28
CA LEU A 55 1.64 7.55 4.31
C LEU A 55 2.15 6.60 3.22
N LEU A 56 1.50 5.44 3.04
CA LEU A 56 1.82 4.51 1.97
C LEU A 56 1.69 5.16 0.58
N PHE A 57 0.62 5.93 0.38
CA PHE A 57 0.43 6.68 -0.87
C PHE A 57 1.56 7.69 -1.13
N GLN A 58 1.90 8.49 -0.12
CA GLN A 58 2.95 9.50 -0.24
C GLN A 58 4.31 8.88 -0.56
N MET A 59 4.63 7.74 0.06
CA MET A 59 5.88 7.03 -0.18
C MET A 59 6.00 6.55 -1.63
N VAL A 60 4.94 5.94 -2.17
CA VAL A 60 4.93 5.51 -3.59
C VAL A 60 4.94 6.71 -4.53
N GLN A 61 4.23 7.79 -4.21
CA GLN A 61 4.26 9.02 -5.02
C GLN A 61 5.66 9.63 -5.09
N ALA A 62 6.35 9.76 -3.95
CA ALA A 62 7.71 10.26 -3.89
C ALA A 62 8.68 9.37 -4.69
N TRP A 63 8.52 8.05 -4.58
CA TRP A 63 9.29 7.09 -5.37
C TRP A 63 9.03 7.20 -6.89
N VAL A 64 7.76 7.29 -7.31
CA VAL A 64 7.38 7.46 -8.73
C VAL A 64 7.96 8.75 -9.30
N LYS A 65 7.91 9.86 -8.54
CA LYS A 65 8.50 11.15 -8.91
C LYS A 65 10.03 11.08 -8.99
N GLY A 66 10.64 10.22 -8.16
CA GLY A 66 12.09 10.09 -8.04
C GLY A 66 12.69 10.98 -6.96
N ASP A 67 11.85 11.60 -6.12
CA ASP A 67 12.26 12.46 -5.00
C ASP A 67 12.83 11.63 -3.85
N TYR A 68 12.28 10.41 -3.64
CA TYR A 68 12.72 9.47 -2.63
C TYR A 68 13.12 8.14 -3.29
N LYS A 69 14.42 7.89 -3.41
CA LYS A 69 15.00 6.69 -4.05
C LYS A 69 15.54 5.66 -3.07
N GLU A 70 15.78 6.08 -1.83
CA GLU A 70 16.29 5.27 -0.72
C GLU A 70 15.19 4.37 -0.15
N ILE A 71 14.55 3.57 -1.00
CA ILE A 71 13.52 2.62 -0.59
C ILE A 71 13.83 1.22 -1.14
N PRO A 72 13.76 0.18 -0.29
CA PRO A 72 13.91 -1.18 -0.77
C PRO A 72 12.80 -1.53 -1.78
N LYS A 73 13.19 -2.18 -2.89
CA LYS A 73 12.23 -2.63 -3.92
C LYS A 73 11.10 -3.49 -3.34
N LYS A 74 11.42 -4.31 -2.32
CA LYS A 74 10.45 -5.15 -1.59
C LYS A 74 9.37 -4.32 -0.89
N SER A 75 9.71 -3.12 -0.43
CA SER A 75 8.81 -2.22 0.28
C SER A 75 7.79 -1.62 -0.68
N ILE A 76 8.23 -1.14 -1.85
CA ILE A 76 7.33 -0.73 -2.95
C ILE A 76 6.41 -1.89 -3.36
N LEU A 77 6.96 -3.09 -3.57
CA LEU A 77 6.16 -4.27 -3.95
C LEU A 77 5.07 -4.59 -2.91
N THR A 78 5.40 -4.50 -1.63
CA THR A 78 4.47 -4.74 -0.51
C THR A 78 3.34 -3.72 -0.53
N ILE A 79 3.66 -2.43 -0.73
CA ILE A 79 2.66 -1.37 -0.80
C ILE A 79 1.75 -1.58 -2.01
N LEU A 80 2.31 -1.80 -3.20
CA LEU A 80 1.53 -2.00 -4.41
C LEU A 80 0.65 -3.25 -4.34
N ALA A 81 1.11 -4.34 -3.71
CA ALA A 81 0.31 -5.55 -3.50
C ALA A 81 -0.93 -5.27 -2.63
N VAL A 82 -0.76 -4.47 -1.57
CA VAL A 82 -1.85 -4.07 -0.67
C VAL A 82 -2.83 -3.13 -1.38
N LEU A 83 -2.33 -2.16 -2.15
CA LEU A 83 -3.18 -1.28 -2.94
C LEU A 83 -3.94 -2.04 -4.03
N LEU A 84 -3.33 -3.03 -4.67
CA LEU A 84 -4.00 -3.92 -5.62
C LEU A 84 -5.11 -4.72 -4.95
N TYR A 85 -4.86 -5.28 -3.76
CA TYR A 85 -5.91 -5.95 -3.00
C TYR A 85 -7.09 -5.01 -2.72
N PHE A 86 -6.80 -3.76 -2.36
CA PHE A 86 -7.81 -2.74 -2.05
C PHE A 86 -8.62 -2.30 -3.29
N VAL A 87 -7.98 -2.23 -4.46
CA VAL A 87 -8.58 -1.73 -5.71
C VAL A 87 -9.25 -2.81 -6.55
N VAL A 88 -8.79 -4.05 -6.50
CA VAL A 88 -9.40 -5.10 -7.31
C VAL A 88 -10.82 -5.38 -6.77
N PRO A 89 -11.89 -5.25 -7.59
CA PRO A 89 -13.22 -5.66 -7.18
C PRO A 89 -13.21 -7.15 -6.85
N THR A 90 -13.98 -7.55 -5.84
CA THR A 90 -14.09 -8.96 -5.40
C THR A 90 -14.47 -9.91 -6.54
N ASP A 91 -15.11 -9.41 -7.61
CA ASP A 91 -15.52 -10.19 -8.79
C ASP A 91 -14.37 -10.55 -9.76
N ALA A 92 -13.22 -9.86 -9.68
CA ALA A 92 -12.04 -10.11 -10.52
C ALA A 92 -10.96 -10.97 -9.80
N ILE A 93 -11.30 -11.47 -8.62
CA ILE A 93 -10.42 -12.20 -7.72
C ILE A 93 -10.66 -13.71 -7.92
N PRO A 94 -9.62 -14.52 -8.20
CA PRO A 94 -9.77 -15.97 -8.30
C PRO A 94 -10.33 -16.61 -7.01
N ASP A 95 -11.14 -17.68 -7.14
CA ASP A 95 -11.86 -18.35 -6.04
C ASP A 95 -11.00 -18.74 -4.81
N PHE A 96 -9.70 -18.96 -4.97
CA PHE A 96 -8.80 -19.28 -3.84
C PHE A 96 -8.47 -18.08 -2.95
N VAL A 97 -8.66 -16.86 -3.44
CA VAL A 97 -8.52 -15.59 -2.69
C VAL A 97 -9.87 -15.21 -2.05
N PHE A 98 -11.01 -15.73 -2.52
CA PHE A 98 -12.33 -15.55 -1.88
C PHE A 98 -12.37 -16.05 -0.43
N ALA A 99 -11.48 -16.99 -0.04
CA ALA A 99 -11.29 -17.37 1.35
C ALA A 99 -10.69 -16.25 2.24
N LEU A 100 -10.28 -15.12 1.65
CA LEU A 100 -9.88 -13.86 2.28
C LEU A 100 -10.97 -12.79 2.23
N GLY A 101 -12.12 -13.03 1.58
CA GLY A 101 -13.21 -12.08 1.34
C GLY A 101 -13.96 -11.54 2.59
N PHE A 102 -13.35 -11.69 3.76
CA PHE A 102 -13.82 -11.18 5.05
C PHE A 102 -12.71 -10.42 5.81
N ILE A 103 -11.55 -10.15 5.21
CA ILE A 103 -10.50 -9.38 5.89
C ILE A 103 -10.88 -7.90 5.85
N ASP A 104 -11.01 -7.32 7.05
CA ASP A 104 -11.16 -5.90 7.28
C ASP A 104 -10.04 -5.11 6.54
N ASP A 105 -10.42 -4.14 5.70
CA ASP A 105 -9.47 -3.32 4.92
C ASP A 105 -8.40 -2.69 5.84
N ALA A 106 -8.80 -2.33 7.08
CA ALA A 106 -7.88 -1.80 8.09
C ALA A 106 -6.83 -2.82 8.53
N ALA A 107 -7.17 -4.10 8.62
CA ALA A 107 -6.25 -5.17 9.00
C ALA A 107 -5.18 -5.41 7.92
N VAL A 108 -5.54 -5.30 6.64
CA VAL A 108 -4.58 -5.43 5.53
C VAL A 108 -3.59 -4.27 5.53
N ILE A 109 -4.07 -3.04 5.70
CA ILE A 109 -3.22 -1.85 5.82
C ILE A 109 -2.31 -1.98 7.05
N GLY A 110 -2.86 -2.36 8.21
CA GLY A 110 -2.08 -2.57 9.43
C GLY A 110 -1.00 -3.63 9.28
N PHE A 111 -1.27 -4.73 8.57
CA PHE A 111 -0.25 -5.72 8.23
C PHE A 111 0.86 -5.13 7.37
N ALA A 112 0.51 -4.35 6.35
CA ALA A 112 1.48 -3.69 5.48
C ALA A 112 2.38 -2.74 6.27
N VAL A 113 1.80 -1.88 7.11
CA VAL A 113 2.53 -0.95 7.97
C VAL A 113 3.48 -1.71 8.88
N LYS A 114 3.02 -2.79 9.52
CA LYS A 114 3.86 -3.62 10.39
C LYS A 114 5.07 -4.21 9.65
N GLN A 115 4.90 -4.59 8.38
CA GLN A 115 5.98 -5.12 7.55
C GLN A 115 6.98 -4.04 7.10
N LEU A 116 6.56 -2.78 7.12
CA LEU A 116 7.26 -1.62 6.55
C LEU A 116 7.69 -0.59 7.58
N VAL A 117 7.57 -0.87 8.90
CA VAL A 117 7.78 0.11 9.97
C VAL A 117 9.10 0.87 9.80
N SER A 118 10.21 0.15 9.63
CA SER A 118 11.54 0.78 9.46
C SER A 118 11.57 1.71 8.24
N ASP A 119 11.13 1.23 7.07
CA ASP A 119 11.18 2.02 5.85
C ASP A 119 10.24 3.23 5.91
N LEU A 120 9.09 3.09 6.58
CA LEU A 120 8.14 4.18 6.79
C LEU A 120 8.70 5.23 7.75
N ASP A 121 9.45 4.82 8.77
CA ASP A 121 10.09 5.77 9.68
C ASP A 121 11.22 6.53 8.99
N ASP A 122 12.02 5.86 8.15
CA ASP A 122 13.02 6.51 7.30
C ASP A 122 12.37 7.50 6.33
N PHE A 123 11.25 7.11 5.71
CA PHE A 123 10.49 7.98 4.82
C PHE A 123 9.90 9.20 5.56
N LYS A 124 9.36 9.03 6.77
CA LYS A 124 8.89 10.15 7.60
C LYS A 124 10.03 11.09 7.95
N ALA A 125 11.19 10.57 8.35
CA ALA A 125 12.36 11.38 8.68
C ALA A 125 12.82 12.20 7.46
N TRP A 126 12.91 11.58 6.29
CA TRP A 126 13.18 12.28 5.03
C TRP A 126 12.13 13.34 4.72
N LYS A 127 10.84 13.02 4.84
CA LYS A 127 9.77 13.99 4.57
C LYS A 127 9.87 15.21 5.50
N ASN A 128 10.17 14.98 6.76
CA ASN A 128 10.32 16.04 7.76
C ASN A 128 11.57 16.90 7.51
N SER A 129 12.66 16.33 6.99
CA SER A 129 13.84 17.12 6.63
C SER A 129 13.63 18.02 5.40
N GLN A 130 12.59 17.74 4.60
CA GLN A 130 12.20 18.56 3.46
C GLN A 130 11.15 19.62 3.81
N ALA A 131 10.57 19.58 5.01
CA ALA A 131 9.64 20.60 5.46
C ALA A 131 10.41 21.93 5.61
N PRO A 132 9.85 23.06 5.14
CA PRO A 132 10.46 24.36 5.37
C PRO A 132 10.73 24.52 6.87
N ILE A 133 11.92 25.00 7.23
CA ILE A 133 12.18 25.45 8.59
C ILE A 133 11.20 26.59 8.84
N GLU A 134 10.14 26.34 9.61
CA GLU A 134 9.34 27.42 10.16
C GLU A 134 10.28 28.20 11.10
N LEU A 135 10.66 29.40 10.67
CA LEU A 135 11.36 30.36 11.52
C LEU A 135 10.26 31.10 12.28
N ASP A 136 10.01 30.67 13.50
CA ASP A 136 9.19 31.36 14.51
C ASP A 136 9.70 32.79 14.77
#